data_AF-A0A7S2VA05-F1
#
_entry.id   AF-A0A7S2VA05-F1
#
_cell.length_a   1.000
_cell.length_b   1.000
_cell.length_c   1.000
_cell.angle_alpha   90.00
_cell.angle_beta   90.00
_cell.angle_gamma   90.00
#
_symmetry.space_group_name_H-M   'P 1'
#
loop_
_entity.id
_entity.type
_entity.pdbx_description
1 polymer ?
#
loop_
_entity_poly.entity_id
_entity_poly.type
_entity_poly.pdbx_seq_one_letter_code
_entity_poly.pdbx_strand_id
1 'polypeptide(L)'
;TKLCQITLDKLQAAKLRLHIKYGYHNNWIIDNLPSAAIGVGKKGERRKRYAGGFPVGFMATDNQLPYVYNHVNINVDYHAYEDEGYRVVGFAVEPLSVKHEFQGGFQWDGASTEGLQKPLDTCST
;
A
#
# COMPACT_ATOMS: atom_id res chain seq x y z
N THR A 1 5.29 -10.80 3.88
CA THR A 1 6.36 -10.48 4.87
C THR A 1 6.01 -9.20 5.57
N LYS A 2 6.25 -9.09 6.88
CA LYS A 2 6.04 -7.83 7.61
C LYS A 2 7.18 -6.90 7.22
N LEU A 3 6.87 -5.77 6.60
CA LEU A 3 7.87 -4.77 6.20
C LEU A 3 7.96 -3.67 7.26
N CYS A 4 9.19 -3.28 7.60
CA CYS A 4 9.57 -2.12 8.42
C CYS A 4 8.82 -1.96 9.76
N GLN A 5 9.41 -2.44 10.86
CA GLN A 5 8.88 -2.23 12.22
C GLN A 5 9.48 -0.98 12.88
N ILE A 6 9.23 0.18 12.27
CA ILE A 6 9.70 1.46 12.80
C ILE A 6 8.70 2.00 13.80
N THR A 7 9.16 2.27 15.03
CA THR A 7 8.36 3.00 16.02
C THR A 7 8.56 4.49 15.79
N LEU A 8 7.48 5.19 15.43
CA LEU A 8 7.51 6.63 15.25
C LEU A 8 7.49 7.34 16.60
N ASP A 9 8.31 8.39 16.74
CA ASP A 9 8.17 9.31 17.86
C ASP A 9 6.87 10.14 17.76
N LYS A 10 6.53 10.87 18.82
CA LYS A 10 5.29 11.67 18.88
C LYS A 10 5.19 12.71 17.76
N LEU A 11 6.30 13.36 17.41
CA LEU A 11 6.34 14.40 16.39
C LEU A 11 6.20 13.79 14.98
N GLN A 12 6.87 12.68 14.72
CA GLN A 12 6.78 11.91 13.48
C GLN A 12 5.36 11.38 13.27
N ALA A 13 4.75 10.79 14.30
CA ALA A 13 3.37 10.30 14.23
C ALA A 13 2.38 11.44 13.95
N ALA A 14 2.56 12.61 14.59
CA ALA A 14 1.73 13.79 14.33
C ALA A 14 1.88 14.32 12.90
N LYS A 15 3.12 14.36 12.37
CA LYS A 15 3.39 14.74 10.98
C LYS A 15 2.75 13.76 9.98
N LEU A 16 2.90 12.46 10.21
CA LEU A 16 2.28 11.44 9.36
C LEU A 16 0.75 11.57 9.36
N ARG A 17 0.13 11.79 10.53
CA ARG A 17 -1.30 12.08 10.63
C ARG A 17 -1.69 13.30 9.81
N LEU A 18 -0.91 14.38 9.84
CA LEU A 18 -1.16 15.58 9.04
C LEU A 18 -1.06 15.28 7.54
N HIS A 19 -0.06 14.53 7.09
CA HIS A 19 0.05 14.14 5.68
C HIS A 19 -1.14 13.31 5.21
N ILE A 20 -1.60 12.36 6.01
CA ILE A 20 -2.81 11.57 5.72
C ILE A 20 -4.03 12.51 5.65
N LYS A 21 -4.20 13.39 6.63
CA LYS A 21 -5.32 14.34 6.69
C LYS A 21 -5.34 15.30 5.50
N TYR A 22 -4.17 15.77 5.04
CA TYR A 22 -4.05 16.67 3.91
C TYR A 22 -4.02 15.96 2.55
N GLY A 23 -4.24 14.64 2.51
CA GLY A 23 -4.35 13.90 1.27
C GLY A 23 -3.02 13.84 0.52
N TYR A 24 -1.91 13.61 1.22
CA TYR A 24 -0.64 13.32 0.55
C TYR A 24 -0.73 11.98 -0.18
N HIS A 25 -0.14 11.92 -1.37
CA HIS A 25 -0.14 10.75 -2.23
C HIS A 25 1.29 10.31 -2.58
N ASN A 26 1.46 9.01 -2.75
CA ASN A 26 2.63 8.43 -3.39
C ASN A 26 2.52 8.64 -4.90
N ASN A 27 3.58 9.17 -5.51
CA ASN A 27 3.67 9.34 -6.95
C ASN A 27 4.63 8.31 -7.54
N TRP A 28 4.09 7.22 -8.10
CA TRP A 28 4.85 6.16 -8.74
C TRP A 28 4.64 6.18 -10.25
N ILE A 29 5.68 5.83 -11.00
CA ILE A 29 5.70 5.82 -12.47
C ILE A 29 6.30 4.48 -12.94
N ILE A 30 5.67 3.86 -13.92
CA ILE A 30 6.19 2.68 -14.63
C ILE A 30 6.13 2.98 -16.12
N ASP A 31 7.25 2.81 -16.84
CA ASP A 31 7.33 3.02 -18.29
C ASP A 31 6.69 4.35 -18.76
N ASN A 32 7.01 5.43 -18.02
CA ASN A 32 6.47 6.78 -18.25
C ASN A 32 4.94 6.92 -18.05
N LEU A 33 4.26 5.91 -17.51
CA LEU A 33 2.85 5.97 -17.11
C LEU A 33 2.71 6.23 -15.61
N PRO A 34 1.95 7.26 -15.19
CA PRO A 34 1.70 7.53 -13.78
C PRO A 34 0.73 6.50 -13.18
N SER A 35 0.93 6.16 -11.91
CA SER A 35 0.01 5.30 -11.18
C SER A 35 -1.39 5.91 -11.11
N ALA A 36 -2.40 5.13 -11.50
CA ALA A 36 -3.77 5.35 -11.07
C ALA A 36 -3.99 4.78 -9.66
N ALA A 37 -4.96 5.31 -8.90
CA ALA A 37 -5.44 4.69 -7.67
C ALA A 37 -6.73 3.92 -7.94
N ILE A 38 -6.82 2.69 -7.43
CA ILE A 38 -8.07 1.92 -7.38
C ILE A 38 -8.62 2.05 -5.97
N GLY A 39 -9.85 2.56 -5.83
CA GLY A 39 -10.54 2.66 -4.55
C GLY A 39 -11.95 2.07 -4.63
N VAL A 40 -12.52 1.76 -3.47
CA VAL A 40 -13.91 1.30 -3.37
C VAL A 40 -14.82 2.51 -3.16
N GLY A 41 -15.79 2.70 -4.04
CA GLY A 41 -16.80 3.74 -3.94
C GLY A 41 -17.79 3.47 -2.80
N LYS A 42 -18.61 4.48 -2.45
CA LYS A 42 -19.60 4.38 -1.36
C LYS A 42 -20.60 3.22 -1.50
N LYS A 43 -20.79 2.72 -2.72
CA LYS A 43 -21.67 1.58 -3.05
C LYS A 43 -20.94 0.24 -3.18
N GLY A 44 -19.68 0.15 -2.77
CA GLY A 44 -18.86 -1.06 -2.91
C GLY A 44 -18.25 -1.27 -4.31
N GLU A 45 -18.52 -0.37 -5.26
CA GLU A 45 -17.99 -0.48 -6.62
C GLU A 45 -16.51 -0.09 -6.68
N ARG A 46 -15.66 -0.91 -7.30
CA ARG A 46 -14.26 -0.57 -7.55
C ARG A 46 -14.19 0.52 -8.61
N ARG A 47 -13.69 1.71 -8.26
CA ARG A 47 -13.49 2.84 -9.18
C ARG A 47 -11.99 3.07 -9.35
N LYS A 48 -11.52 3.05 -10.60
CA LYS A 48 -10.16 3.50 -10.97
C LYS A 48 -10.18 5.03 -11.10
N ARG A 49 -9.32 5.72 -10.37
CA ARG A 49 -9.04 7.16 -10.52
C ARG A 49 -7.64 7.34 -11.08
N TYR A 50 -7.58 7.73 -12.34
CA TYR A 50 -6.36 8.00 -13.09
C TYR A 50 -5.92 9.46 -12.86
N ALA A 51 -5.58 9.84 -11.62
CA ALA A 51 -4.94 11.13 -11.34
C ALA A 51 -4.34 11.15 -9.93
N GLY A 52 -3.05 11.48 -9.81
CA GLY A 52 -2.41 11.87 -8.56
C GLY A 52 -1.77 10.75 -7.73
N GLY A 53 -1.57 9.55 -8.31
CA GLY A 53 -1.01 8.42 -7.57
C GLY A 53 -2.02 7.83 -6.57
N PHE A 54 -1.54 7.27 -5.46
CA PHE A 54 -2.40 6.69 -4.41
C PHE A 54 -2.09 7.29 -3.04
N PRO A 55 -3.11 7.46 -2.17
CA PRO A 55 -2.93 8.14 -0.89
C PRO A 55 -1.96 7.39 0.04
N VAL A 56 -1.27 8.11 0.92
CA VAL A 56 -0.41 7.51 1.96
C VAL A 56 -1.22 6.75 3.01
N GLY A 57 -2.48 7.14 3.20
CA GLY A 57 -3.37 6.56 4.19
C GLY A 57 -4.78 7.11 4.09
N PHE A 58 -5.62 6.76 5.05
CA PHE A 58 -6.98 7.29 5.18
C PHE A 58 -7.31 7.63 6.63
N MET A 59 -8.28 8.53 6.82
CA MET A 59 -8.89 8.78 8.12
C MET A 59 -10.12 7.88 8.24
N ALA A 60 -10.17 7.01 9.25
CA ALA A 60 -11.32 6.15 9.44
C ALA A 60 -12.54 6.95 9.92
N THR A 61 -13.71 6.60 9.39
CA THR A 61 -14.94 7.37 9.64
C THR A 61 -15.52 7.12 11.02
N ASP A 62 -15.33 5.92 11.55
CA ASP A 62 -15.84 5.42 12.83
C ASP A 62 -15.12 6.05 14.04
N ASN A 63 -13.80 6.11 14.02
CA ASN A 63 -12.98 6.50 15.17
C ASN A 63 -12.10 7.74 14.93
N GLN A 64 -12.11 8.28 13.70
CA GLN A 64 -11.32 9.45 13.31
C GLN A 64 -9.81 9.30 13.52
N LEU A 65 -9.32 8.05 13.53
CA LEU A 65 -7.90 7.73 13.61
C LEU A 65 -7.29 7.65 12.20
N PRO A 66 -6.00 8.02 12.05
CA PRO A 66 -5.27 7.84 10.81
C PRO A 66 -4.83 6.38 10.65
N TYR A 67 -5.01 5.83 9.45
CA TYR A 67 -4.53 4.50 9.05
C TYR A 67 -3.59 4.65 7.85
N VAL A 68 -2.47 3.93 7.87
CA VAL A 68 -1.46 3.94 6.80
C VAL A 68 -1.77 2.81 5.83
N TYR A 69 -1.67 3.09 4.53
CA TYR A 69 -1.62 2.04 3.52
C TYR A 69 -0.19 1.48 3.46
N ASN A 70 -0.01 0.28 4.00
CA ASN A 70 1.29 -0.39 4.13
C ASN A 70 1.50 -1.53 3.14
N HIS A 71 0.45 -1.90 2.40
CA HIS A 71 0.47 -2.88 1.31
C HIS A 71 -0.14 -2.25 0.06
N VAL A 72 0.24 -2.76 -1.09
CA VAL A 72 -0.28 -2.33 -2.38
C VAL A 72 -0.40 -3.53 -3.31
N ASN A 73 -1.52 -3.64 -4.01
CA ASN A 73 -1.61 -4.50 -5.18
C ASN A 73 -1.27 -3.65 -6.41
N ILE A 74 -0.22 -4.03 -7.11
CA ILE A 74 0.21 -3.39 -8.35
C ILE A 74 -0.46 -4.13 -9.51
N ASN A 75 -1.26 -3.41 -10.28
CA ASN A 75 -1.93 -3.92 -11.46
C ASN A 75 -1.29 -3.27 -12.69
N VAL A 76 -0.70 -4.08 -13.55
CA VAL A 76 -0.06 -3.64 -14.80
C VAL A 76 -0.82 -4.25 -15.95
N ASP A 77 -1.45 -3.40 -16.75
CA ASP A 77 -2.08 -3.80 -17.99
C ASP A 77 -0.99 -3.71 -19.08
N TYR A 78 -0.85 -4.77 -19.88
CA TYR A 78 0.18 -4.84 -20.93
C TYR A 78 -0.41 -5.39 -22.24
N HIS A 79 0.25 -5.05 -23.35
CA HIS A 79 0.03 -5.64 -24.65
C HIS A 79 1.18 -6.60 -24.98
N ALA A 80 0.87 -7.81 -25.41
CA ALA A 80 1.85 -8.80 -25.84
C ALA A 80 1.92 -8.83 -27.37
N TYR A 81 3.12 -8.72 -27.91
CA TYR A 81 3.38 -8.92 -29.33
C TYR A 81 3.95 -10.33 -29.52
N GLU A 82 3.48 -11.07 -30.54
CA GLU A 82 3.81 -12.49 -30.74
C GLU A 82 5.32 -12.74 -30.76
N ASP A 83 6.13 -11.81 -31.28
CA ASP A 83 7.59 -11.93 -31.40
C ASP A 83 8.40 -10.75 -30.82
N GLU A 84 7.76 -9.71 -30.25
CA GLU A 84 8.42 -8.45 -29.84
C GLU A 84 8.30 -8.13 -28.33
N GLY A 85 7.76 -9.06 -27.54
CA GLY A 85 7.69 -8.92 -26.08
C GLY A 85 6.46 -8.16 -25.58
N TYR A 86 6.60 -7.44 -24.45
CA TYR A 86 5.47 -6.84 -23.74
C TYR A 86 5.63 -5.33 -23.62
N ARG A 87 4.55 -4.60 -23.91
CA ARG A 87 4.47 -3.14 -23.70
C ARG A 87 3.45 -2.82 -22.61
N VAL A 88 3.84 -2.01 -21.64
CA VAL A 88 2.91 -1.54 -20.59
C VAL A 88 1.94 -0.52 -21.21
N VAL A 89 0.64 -0.70 -20.95
CA VAL A 89 -0.44 0.17 -21.43
C VAL A 89 -1.30 0.73 -20.29
N GLY A 90 -1.15 0.21 -19.08
CA GLY A 90 -1.84 0.74 -17.90
C GLY A 90 -1.12 0.38 -16.61
N PHE A 91 -1.18 1.29 -15.64
CA PHE A 91 -0.62 1.09 -14.32
C PHE A 91 -1.58 1.62 -13.25
N ALA A 92 -1.98 0.75 -12.33
CA ALA A 92 -2.87 1.10 -11.24
C ALA A 92 -2.45 0.41 -9.93
N VAL A 93 -2.64 1.12 -8.82
CA VAL A 93 -2.33 0.64 -7.47
C VAL A 93 -3.60 0.60 -6.65
N GLU A 94 -3.87 -0.55 -6.03
CA GLU A 94 -4.90 -0.71 -5.00
C GLU A 94 -4.21 -0.73 -3.62
N PRO A 95 -4.32 0.33 -2.81
CA PRO A 95 -3.67 0.39 -1.52
C PRO A 95 -4.45 -0.34 -0.42
N LEU A 96 -3.73 -0.98 0.49
CA LEU A 96 -4.25 -1.83 1.56
C LEU A 96 -3.58 -1.53 2.91
N SER A 97 -4.35 -1.65 3.98
CA SER A 97 -3.85 -1.53 5.35
C SER A 97 -3.94 -2.89 6.04
N VAL A 98 -2.79 -3.52 6.28
CA VAL A 98 -2.71 -4.85 6.89
C VAL A 98 -2.06 -4.74 8.26
N LYS A 99 -2.74 -5.23 9.30
CA LYS A 99 -2.16 -5.40 10.63
C LYS A 99 -1.53 -6.79 10.70
N HIS A 100 -0.21 -6.89 10.55
CA HIS A 100 0.46 -8.17 10.54
C HIS A 100 0.59 -8.83 11.91
N GLU A 101 0.36 -10.13 11.93
CA GLU A 101 0.57 -11.03 13.07
C GLU A 101 1.41 -12.22 12.59
N PHE A 102 2.46 -12.54 13.35
CA PHE A 102 3.32 -13.69 13.08
C PHE A 102 2.73 -14.95 13.71
N GLN A 103 2.96 -16.08 13.04
CA GLN A 103 2.56 -17.38 13.56
C GLN A 103 3.27 -17.68 14.88
N GLY A 104 2.57 -18.37 15.79
CA GLY A 104 3.12 -18.78 17.08
C GLY A 104 3.45 -17.62 18.02
N GLY A 105 2.90 -16.42 17.79
CA GLY A 105 3.06 -15.28 18.68
C GLY A 105 4.43 -14.59 18.61
N PHE A 106 5.25 -14.91 17.61
CA PHE A 106 6.57 -14.31 17.42
C PHE A 106 6.49 -12.79 17.33
N GLN A 107 7.37 -12.09 18.05
CA GLN A 107 7.47 -10.64 18.01
C GLN A 107 8.79 -10.26 17.37
N TRP A 108 8.71 -9.61 16.21
CA TRP A 108 9.89 -9.12 15.52
C TRP A 108 10.31 -7.74 16.04
N ASP A 109 11.61 -7.52 16.16
CA ASP A 109 12.21 -6.23 16.51
C ASP A 109 12.31 -5.25 15.31
N GLY A 110 12.04 -5.73 14.10
CA GLY A 110 12.17 -4.94 12.87
C GLY A 110 13.58 -4.84 12.31
N ALA A 111 14.56 -5.48 12.95
CA ALA A 111 15.98 -5.38 12.59
C ALA A 111 16.62 -6.74 12.30
N SER A 112 16.27 -7.75 13.09
CA SER A 112 16.79 -9.12 12.93
C SER A 112 16.35 -9.74 11.60
N THR A 113 17.25 -10.46 10.94
CA THR A 113 16.94 -11.16 9.68
C THR A 113 15.96 -12.31 9.87
N GLU A 114 15.85 -12.85 11.10
CA GLU A 114 14.92 -13.92 11.45
C GLU A 114 13.47 -13.53 11.12
N GLY A 115 13.05 -12.30 11.44
CA GLY A 115 11.67 -11.86 11.20
C GLY A 115 11.29 -11.75 9.72
N LEU A 116 12.27 -11.72 8.80
CA LEU A 116 12.00 -11.75 7.36
C LEU A 116 11.55 -13.12 6.88
N GLN A 117 11.92 -14.18 7.60
CA GLN A 117 11.66 -15.57 7.23
C GLN A 117 10.50 -16.19 8.02
N LYS A 118 10.04 -15.54 9.10
CA LYS A 118 8.93 -16.06 9.91
C LYS A 118 7.61 -15.95 9.16
N PRO A 119 6.78 -17.01 9.16
CA PRO A 119 5.49 -16.99 8.51
C PRO A 119 4.52 -16.06 9.26
N LEU A 120 3.55 -15.52 8.51
CA LEU A 120 2.50 -14.64 9.02
C LEU A 120 1.15 -15.36 9.00
N ASP A 121 0.30 -15.12 10.00
CA ASP A 121 -1.11 -15.58 9.97
C ASP A 121 -1.95 -14.73 9.02
N THR A 122 -1.58 -13.46 8.91
CA THR A 122 -2.35 -12.42 8.21
C THR A 122 -2.12 -12.37 6.71
N CYS A 123 -1.15 -13.10 6.19
CA CYS A 123 -0.84 -13.16 4.77
C CYS A 123 -0.55 -14.61 4.39
N SER A 124 -1.43 -15.18 3.59
CA SER A 124 -1.15 -16.42 2.87
C SER A 124 -0.07 -16.13 1.84
N THR A 125 1.11 -16.73 1.99
CA THR A 125 2.13 -16.78 0.94
C THR A 125 1.71 -17.71 -0.17
#